data_AF-A0A0N4XQ23-F1
#
_entry.id   AF-A0A0N4XQ23-F1
#
_cell.length_a   1.000
_cell.length_b   1.000
_cell.length_c   1.000
_cell.angle_alpha   90.00
_cell.angle_beta   90.00
_cell.angle_gamma   90.00
#
_symmetry.space_group_name_H-M   'P 1'
#
loop_
_entity.id
_entity.type
_entity.pdbx_description
1 polymer ?
#
loop_
_entity_poly.entity_id
_entity_poly.type
_entity_poly.pdbx_seq_one_letter_code
_entity_poly.pdbx_strand_id
1 'polypeptide(L)'
;FRFARDSTRAKSACSDARCSHICVQLPNDGFACLCPETNFPATDGSCGMARVEALVMPRQCKCTNGGRCKLDGSCECSSDFEGEFCQKSNTVSRKLIGRISENLLLALFLLLALFACIGLVAFVGMNLYSEDYKVFLQTRSKLPPP
;
A
#
# COMPACT_ATOMS: atom_id res chain seq x y z
N PHE A 1 -28.00 38.57 60.50
CA PHE A 1 -27.42 39.69 59.72
C PHE A 1 -26.76 39.14 58.47
N ARG A 2 -27.39 39.34 57.30
CA ARG A 2 -26.80 39.00 56.00
C ARG A 2 -25.84 40.14 55.64
N PHE A 3 -24.55 39.83 55.49
CA PHE A 3 -23.60 40.80 54.95
C PHE A 3 -23.92 41.00 53.47
N ALA A 4 -24.41 42.18 53.12
CA ALA A 4 -24.48 42.62 51.73
C ALA A 4 -23.03 42.75 51.24
N ARG A 5 -22.66 41.94 50.24
CA ARG A 5 -21.37 42.08 49.55
C ARG A 5 -21.51 43.33 48.70
N ASP A 6 -20.93 44.42 49.19
CA ASP A 6 -20.90 45.69 48.47
C ASP A 6 -20.29 45.44 47.09
N SER A 7 -21.06 45.70 46.03
CA SER A 7 -20.67 45.41 44.65
C SER A 7 -19.86 46.56 44.05
N THR A 8 -19.15 47.33 44.87
CA THR A 8 -18.07 48.18 44.36
C THR A 8 -17.11 47.25 43.63
N ARG A 9 -17.07 47.36 42.31
CA ARG A 9 -16.29 46.50 41.43
C ARG A 9 -14.82 46.58 41.85
N ALA A 10 -14.40 45.66 42.72
CA ALA A 10 -13.03 45.58 43.17
C ALA A 10 -12.17 45.37 41.92
N LYS A 11 -11.39 46.39 41.58
CA LYS A 11 -10.56 46.38 40.39
C LYS A 11 -9.42 45.40 40.69
N SER A 12 -9.42 44.24 40.04
CA SER A 12 -8.33 43.28 40.18
C SER A 12 -7.04 43.89 39.60
N ALA A 13 -5.89 43.54 40.15
CA ALA A 13 -4.59 43.92 39.60
C ALA A 13 -4.40 43.40 38.17
N CYS A 14 -5.09 42.30 37.82
CA CYS A 14 -5.14 41.80 36.45
C CYS A 14 -5.93 42.68 35.46
N SER A 15 -6.73 43.64 35.92
CA SER A 15 -7.54 44.48 35.03
C SER A 15 -6.72 45.49 34.22
N ASP A 16 -5.56 45.89 34.74
CA ASP A 16 -4.60 46.77 34.07
C ASP A 16 -3.36 45.99 33.55
N ALA A 17 -3.29 44.69 33.81
CA ALA A 17 -2.16 43.86 33.42
C ALA A 17 -2.18 43.57 31.91
N ARG A 18 -1.00 43.64 31.28
CA ARG A 18 -0.80 43.35 29.85
C ARG A 18 -0.26 41.94 29.61
N CYS A 19 -0.84 40.93 30.28
CA CYS A 19 -0.44 39.55 30.05
C CYS A 19 -0.94 39.06 28.68
N SER A 20 -0.09 38.37 27.91
CA SER A 20 -0.51 37.74 26.65
C SER A 20 -1.35 36.47 26.86
N HIS A 21 -1.15 35.79 27.99
CA HIS A 21 -1.89 34.58 28.36
C HIS A 21 -2.63 34.80 29.68
N ILE A 22 -2.37 33.96 30.70
CA ILE A 22 -3.17 33.92 31.90
C ILE A 22 -2.61 34.91 32.92
N CYS A 23 -3.48 35.74 33.50
CA CYS A 23 -3.14 36.58 34.64
C CYS A 23 -3.75 36.00 35.92
N VAL A 24 -2.93 35.90 36.97
CA VAL A 24 -3.36 35.45 38.30
C VAL A 24 -3.11 36.55 39.33
N GLN A 25 -4.14 36.86 40.12
CA GLN A 25 -4.07 37.81 41.22
C GLN A 25 -3.32 37.19 42.41
N LEU A 26 -2.31 37.89 42.93
CA LEU A 26 -1.60 37.52 44.15
C LEU A 26 -2.18 38.26 45.38
N PRO A 27 -1.95 37.75 46.61
CA PRO A 27 -2.21 38.51 47.83
C PRO A 27 -1.42 39.84 47.81
N ASN A 28 -2.03 40.93 48.30
CA ASN A 28 -1.48 42.31 48.30
C ASN A 28 -1.56 43.07 46.96
N ASP A 29 -2.65 42.92 46.21
CA ASP A 29 -2.88 43.66 44.94
C ASP A 29 -1.79 43.44 43.87
N GLY A 30 -1.03 42.35 43.98
CA GLY A 30 -0.06 41.93 42.97
C GLY A 30 -0.70 41.09 41.85
N PHE A 31 0.02 40.92 40.74
CA PHE A 31 -0.35 40.00 39.67
C PHE A 31 0.87 39.23 39.15
N ALA A 32 0.62 38.04 38.60
CA ALA A 32 1.61 37.24 37.88
C ALA A 32 1.03 36.79 36.54
N CYS A 33 1.84 36.88 35.47
CA CYS A 33 1.51 36.32 34.17
C CYS A 33 2.02 34.88 34.07
N LEU A 34 1.18 33.97 33.58
CA LEU A 34 1.54 32.58 33.31
C LEU A 34 1.49 32.33 31.80
N CYS A 35 2.53 31.69 31.29
CA CYS A 35 2.65 31.31 29.89
C CYS A 35 2.41 29.81 29.71
N PRO A 36 1.97 29.37 28.53
CA PRO A 36 1.88 27.94 28.22
C PRO A 36 3.28 27.32 28.11
N GLU A 37 3.38 26.03 28.46
CA GLU A 37 4.59 25.20 28.32
C GLU A 37 5.83 25.74 29.07
N THR A 38 7.04 25.56 28.51
CA THR A 38 8.36 25.88 29.08
C THR A 38 8.76 27.35 28.94
N ASN A 39 7.83 28.22 28.55
CA ASN A 39 8.12 29.63 28.30
C ASN A 39 7.88 30.46 29.56
N PHE A 40 8.82 31.35 29.86
CA PHE A 40 8.67 32.33 30.94
C PHE A 40 8.07 33.63 30.37
N PRO A 41 7.24 34.35 31.16
CA PRO A 41 6.76 35.66 30.78
C PRO A 41 7.94 36.62 30.65
N ALA A 42 7.98 37.35 29.55
CA ALA A 42 8.87 38.49 29.37
C ALA A 42 8.43 39.65 30.28
N THR A 43 9.31 40.65 30.43
CA THR A 43 9.10 41.79 31.32
C THR A 43 7.90 42.66 30.93
N ASP A 44 7.42 42.54 29.69
CA ASP A 44 6.23 43.21 29.16
C ASP A 44 4.93 42.39 29.33
N GLY A 45 5.00 41.20 29.95
CA GLY A 45 3.87 40.28 30.07
C GLY A 45 3.62 39.42 28.83
N SER A 46 4.51 39.50 27.82
CA SER A 46 4.43 38.66 26.63
C SER A 46 5.01 37.26 26.90
N CYS A 47 4.46 36.26 26.21
CA CYS A 47 4.97 34.90 26.28
C CYS A 47 5.75 34.60 25.00
N GLY A 48 6.96 34.05 25.14
CA GLY A 48 7.68 33.52 23.99
C GLY A 48 6.87 32.41 23.32
N MET A 49 6.94 32.31 21.99
CA MET A 49 6.36 31.19 21.26
C MET A 49 7.23 29.93 21.46
N ALA A 50 6.61 28.76 21.46
CA ALA A 50 7.36 27.50 21.38
C ALA A 50 8.18 27.50 20.09
N ARG A 51 9.50 27.29 20.22
CA ARG A 51 10.38 27.14 19.04
C ARG A 51 10.08 25.78 18.41
N VAL A 52 9.26 25.78 17.38
CA VAL A 52 9.13 24.62 16.49
C VAL A 52 10.26 24.73 15.48
N GLU A 53 11.17 23.75 15.48
CA GLU A 53 12.17 23.63 14.42
C GLU A 53 11.45 23.62 13.08
N ALA A 54 11.91 24.45 12.14
CA ALA A 54 11.28 24.54 10.83
C ALA A 54 11.28 23.15 10.20
N LEU A 55 10.11 22.52 10.14
CA LEU A 55 9.96 21.29 9.37
C LEU A 55 10.35 21.64 7.93
N VAL A 56 11.42 21.02 7.43
CA VAL A 56 11.87 21.23 6.06
C VAL A 56 10.68 20.94 5.15
N MET A 57 10.25 21.96 4.40
CA MET A 57 9.14 21.81 3.46
C MET A 57 9.47 20.63 2.53
N PRO A 58 8.60 19.60 2.44
CA PRO A 58 8.91 18.43 1.62
C PRO A 58 9.09 18.88 0.17
N ARG A 59 10.23 18.49 -0.43
CA ARG A 59 10.53 18.77 -1.83
C ARG A 59 9.37 18.24 -2.67
N GLN A 60 8.74 19.07 -3.50
CA GLN A 60 7.70 18.60 -4.42
C GLN A 60 8.32 17.68 -5.47
N CYS A 61 8.18 16.36 -5.29
CA CYS A 61 8.65 15.38 -6.26
C CYS A 61 7.70 15.29 -7.46
N LYS A 62 8.25 15.03 -8.66
CA LYS A 62 7.49 14.79 -9.90
C LYS A 62 7.24 13.30 -10.17
N CYS A 63 7.10 12.48 -9.14
CA CYS A 63 6.91 11.04 -9.31
C CYS A 63 5.62 10.74 -10.10
N THR A 64 5.71 9.84 -11.08
CA THR A 64 4.58 9.40 -11.91
C THR A 64 4.20 7.95 -11.58
N ASN A 65 3.11 7.43 -12.15
CA ASN A 65 2.67 6.03 -12.01
C ASN A 65 2.53 5.54 -10.56
N GLY A 66 2.13 6.42 -9.64
CA GLY A 66 1.92 6.07 -8.23
C GLY A 66 3.19 5.95 -7.39
N GLY A 67 4.33 6.48 -7.85
CA GLY A 67 5.55 6.54 -7.05
C GLY A 67 5.42 7.44 -5.81
N ARG A 68 6.03 7.03 -4.68
CA ARG A 68 6.02 7.80 -3.43
C ARG A 68 7.25 8.71 -3.34
N CYS A 69 7.04 9.96 -2.92
CA CYS A 69 8.09 10.96 -2.74
C CYS A 69 8.76 10.77 -1.37
N LYS A 70 10.09 10.56 -1.35
CA LYS A 70 10.89 10.52 -0.13
C LYS A 70 11.31 11.93 0.30
N LEU A 71 11.70 12.08 1.56
CA LEU A 71 12.17 13.37 2.09
C LEU A 71 13.40 13.92 1.33
N ASP A 72 14.25 13.02 0.83
CA ASP A 72 15.43 13.38 0.03
C ASP A 72 15.08 13.87 -1.40
N GLY A 73 13.79 13.84 -1.79
CA GLY A 73 13.32 14.24 -3.11
C GLY A 73 13.39 13.14 -4.17
N SER A 74 13.81 11.93 -3.80
CA SER A 74 13.81 10.75 -4.69
C SER A 74 12.45 10.05 -4.74
N CYS A 75 12.15 9.38 -5.86
CA CYS A 75 10.93 8.62 -6.04
C CYS A 75 11.10 7.14 -5.70
N GLU A 76 10.18 6.61 -4.91
CA GLU A 76 10.04 5.18 -4.65
C GLU A 76 8.99 4.60 -5.58
N CYS A 77 9.41 3.77 -6.53
CA CYS A 77 8.56 3.21 -7.56
C CYS A 77 7.90 1.90 -7.13
N SER A 78 6.69 1.65 -7.66
CA SER A 78 6.03 0.35 -7.54
C SER A 78 6.76 -0.72 -8.38
N SER A 79 6.54 -2.01 -8.09
CA SER A 79 7.24 -3.14 -8.72
C SER A 79 7.19 -3.14 -10.27
N ASP A 80 6.14 -2.57 -10.84
CA ASP A 80 5.91 -2.51 -12.30
C ASP A 80 6.53 -1.29 -12.98
N PHE A 81 7.20 -0.40 -12.25
CA PHE A 81 7.76 0.84 -12.78
C PHE A 81 9.17 1.12 -12.26
N GLU A 82 9.95 1.80 -13.08
CA GLU A 82 11.36 2.12 -12.86
C GLU A 82 11.69 3.51 -13.42
N GLY A 83 12.89 4.02 -13.09
CA GLY A 83 13.39 5.32 -13.52
C GLY A 83 13.30 6.39 -12.42
N GLU A 84 13.96 7.52 -12.65
CA GLU A 84 14.09 8.63 -11.68
C GLU A 84 12.74 9.16 -11.19
N PHE A 85 11.72 9.15 -12.06
CA PHE A 85 10.35 9.59 -11.76
C PHE A 85 9.32 8.47 -11.92
N CYS A 86 9.75 7.19 -11.87
CA CYS A 86 8.90 6.02 -12.13
C CYS A 86 8.20 6.05 -13.49
N GLN A 87 8.82 6.70 -14.48
CA GLN A 87 8.24 6.95 -15.80
C GLN A 87 8.30 5.74 -16.72
N LYS A 88 9.19 4.78 -16.45
CA LYS A 88 9.44 3.62 -17.30
C LYS A 88 8.71 2.41 -16.71
N SER A 89 8.04 1.62 -17.54
CA SER A 89 7.50 0.34 -17.08
C SER A 89 8.62 -0.69 -16.93
N ASN A 90 8.58 -1.45 -15.85
CA ASN A 90 9.52 -2.53 -15.57
C ASN A 90 9.42 -3.60 -16.67
N THR A 91 10.56 -3.89 -17.29
CA THR A 91 10.64 -4.87 -18.37
C THR A 91 10.48 -6.32 -17.88
N VAL A 92 10.66 -6.57 -16.59
CA VAL A 92 10.53 -7.91 -15.99
C VAL A 92 9.06 -8.37 -15.97
N SER A 93 8.11 -7.49 -15.61
CA SER A 93 6.67 -7.81 -15.65
C SER A 93 6.19 -8.12 -17.08
N ARG A 94 6.72 -7.44 -18.10
CA ARG A 94 6.46 -7.78 -19.51
C ARG A 94 7.03 -9.12 -19.93
N LYS A 95 8.14 -9.57 -19.35
CA LYS A 95 8.75 -10.86 -19.70
C LYS A 95 7.98 -12.04 -19.15
N LEU A 96 7.27 -11.89 -18.03
CA LEU A 96 6.36 -12.93 -17.52
C LEU A 96 5.06 -12.99 -18.31
N ILE A 97 4.49 -11.85 -18.70
CA ILE A 97 3.23 -11.81 -19.47
C ILE A 97 3.46 -12.13 -20.97
N GLY A 98 4.58 -11.70 -21.55
CA GLY A 98 4.93 -11.96 -22.96
C GLY A 98 5.47 -13.38 -23.24
N ARG A 99 6.05 -14.07 -22.25
CA ARG A 99 6.45 -15.48 -22.42
C ARG A 99 5.27 -16.44 -22.53
N ILE A 100 4.11 -16.05 -22.02
CA ILE A 100 2.89 -16.87 -22.11
C ILE A 100 2.29 -16.77 -23.52
N SER A 101 2.45 -15.65 -24.25
CA SER A 101 1.81 -15.47 -25.56
C SER A 101 2.54 -16.13 -26.73
N GLU A 102 3.87 -16.19 -26.72
CA GLU A 102 4.63 -16.71 -27.88
C GLU A 102 4.57 -18.24 -28.01
N ASN A 103 4.53 -18.96 -26.89
CA ASN A 103 4.56 -20.42 -26.90
C ASN A 103 3.18 -21.06 -26.73
N LEU A 104 2.11 -20.29 -26.54
CA LEU A 104 0.76 -20.83 -26.34
C LEU A 104 0.25 -21.57 -27.58
N LEU A 105 0.45 -20.97 -28.77
CA LEU A 105 0.06 -21.61 -30.03
C LEU A 105 0.88 -22.90 -30.26
N LEU A 106 2.19 -22.84 -30.02
CA LEU A 106 3.07 -24.00 -30.19
C LEU A 106 2.74 -25.12 -29.19
N ALA A 107 2.43 -24.78 -27.93
CA ALA A 107 1.99 -25.73 -26.92
C ALA A 107 0.63 -26.36 -27.27
N LEU A 108 -0.31 -25.58 -27.79
CA LEU A 108 -1.61 -26.07 -28.25
C LEU A 108 -1.45 -27.05 -29.43
N PHE A 109 -0.61 -26.72 -30.41
CA PHE A 109 -0.29 -27.59 -31.54
C PHE A 109 0.35 -28.91 -31.09
N LEU A 110 1.29 -28.86 -30.14
CA LEU A 110 1.93 -30.06 -29.59
C LEU A 110 0.93 -30.95 -28.84
N LEU A 111 0.02 -30.35 -28.05
CA LEU A 111 -1.05 -31.09 -27.36
C LEU A 111 -2.00 -31.78 -28.35
N LEU A 112 -2.43 -31.08 -29.39
CA LEU A 112 -3.29 -31.64 -30.43
C LEU A 112 -2.59 -32.78 -31.18
N ALA A 113 -1.31 -32.61 -31.53
CA ALA A 113 -0.51 -33.66 -32.17
C ALA A 113 -0.40 -34.90 -31.28
N LEU A 114 -0.19 -34.72 -29.98
CA LEU A 114 -0.09 -35.82 -29.01
C LEU A 114 -1.41 -36.59 -28.90
N PHE A 115 -2.55 -35.89 -28.82
CA PHE A 115 -3.87 -36.53 -28.84
C PHE A 115 -4.15 -37.26 -30.15
N ALA A 116 -3.76 -36.70 -31.29
CA ALA A 116 -3.90 -37.37 -32.59
C ALA A 116 -3.06 -38.65 -32.67
N CYS A 117 -1.82 -38.63 -32.17
CA CYS A 117 -0.95 -39.80 -32.11
C CYS A 117 -1.53 -40.89 -31.21
N ILE A 118 -1.98 -40.55 -30.01
CA ILE A 118 -2.63 -41.50 -29.10
C ILE A 118 -3.89 -42.09 -29.74
N GLY A 119 -4.71 -41.26 -30.38
CA GLY A 119 -5.92 -41.68 -31.08
C GLY A 119 -5.62 -42.67 -32.22
N LEU A 120 -4.59 -42.40 -33.03
CA LEU A 120 -4.16 -43.30 -34.11
C LEU A 120 -3.64 -44.62 -33.58
N VAL A 121 -2.80 -44.61 -32.54
CA VAL A 121 -2.28 -45.85 -31.94
C VAL A 121 -3.41 -46.67 -31.34
N ALA A 122 -4.36 -46.04 -30.63
CA ALA A 122 -5.51 -46.73 -30.09
C ALA A 122 -6.42 -47.29 -31.20
N PHE A 123 -6.66 -46.53 -32.27
CA PHE A 123 -7.49 -46.97 -33.39
C PHE A 123 -6.85 -48.15 -34.14
N VAL A 124 -5.56 -48.06 -34.47
CA VAL A 124 -4.82 -49.15 -35.12
C VAL A 124 -4.73 -50.36 -34.20
N GLY A 125 -4.42 -50.15 -32.91
CA GLY A 125 -4.35 -51.22 -31.92
C GLY A 125 -5.69 -51.94 -31.74
N MET A 126 -6.80 -51.21 -31.66
CA MET A 126 -8.14 -51.80 -31.58
C MET A 126 -8.52 -52.53 -32.88
N ASN A 127 -8.15 -51.99 -34.04
CA ASN A 127 -8.45 -52.61 -35.33
C ASN A 127 -7.69 -53.93 -35.50
N LEU A 128 -6.37 -53.94 -35.22
CA LEU A 128 -5.55 -55.16 -35.22
C LEU A 128 -6.03 -56.18 -34.19
N TYR A 129 -6.34 -55.73 -32.97
CA TYR A 129 -6.88 -56.60 -31.92
C TYR A 129 -8.21 -57.24 -32.32
N SER A 130 -9.07 -56.50 -33.02
CA SER A 130 -10.36 -57.02 -33.49
C SER A 130 -10.21 -58.11 -34.55
N GLU A 131 -9.20 -58.01 -35.42
CA GLU A 131 -8.91 -59.02 -36.44
C GLU A 131 -8.31 -60.28 -35.82
N ASP A 132 -7.34 -60.14 -34.91
CA ASP A 132 -6.75 -61.27 -34.19
C ASP A 132 -7.77 -62.02 -33.32
N TYR A 133 -8.70 -61.29 -32.69
CA TYR A 133 -9.80 -61.87 -31.92
C TYR A 133 -10.74 -62.73 -32.77
N LYS A 134 -11.06 -62.29 -34.01
CA LYS A 134 -11.91 -63.05 -34.94
C LYS A 134 -11.22 -64.36 -35.38
N VAL A 135 -9.92 -64.32 -35.68
CA VAL A 135 -9.14 -65.52 -36.04
C VAL A 135 -9.05 -66.49 -34.87
N PHE A 136 -8.84 -66.00 -33.65
CA PHE A 136 -8.81 -66.83 -32.44
C PHE A 136 -10.16 -67.52 -32.18
N LEU A 137 -11.28 -66.80 -32.31
CA LEU A 137 -12.63 -67.38 -32.19
C LEU A 137 -12.90 -68.46 -33.25
N GLN A 138 -12.52 -68.19 -34.50
CA GLN A 138 -12.75 -69.11 -35.62
C GLN A 138 -11.90 -70.38 -35.51
N THR A 139 -10.72 -70.28 -34.88
CA THR A 139 -9.86 -71.44 -34.58
C THR A 139 -10.45 -72.28 -33.43
N ARG A 140 -11.05 -71.64 -32.42
CA ARG A 140 -11.71 -72.32 -31.31
C ARG A 140 -13.00 -73.05 -31.71
N SER A 141 -13.76 -72.52 -32.68
CA SER A 141 -14.98 -73.15 -33.20
C SER A 141 -14.73 -74.38 -34.10
N LYS A 142 -13.50 -74.59 -34.56
CA LYS A 142 -13.11 -75.74 -35.41
C LYS A 142 -12.46 -76.88 -34.62
N LEU A 143 -12.37 -76.79 -33.29
CA LEU A 143 -11.82 -77.86 -32.46
C LEU A 143 -12.86 -78.99 -32.33
N PRO A 144 -12.56 -80.24 -32.72
CA PRO A 144 -13.50 -81.34 -32.55
C PRO A 144 -13.77 -81.59 -31.06
N PRO A 145 -15.00 -81.96 -30.67
CA PRO A 145 -15.28 -82.36 -29.29
C PRO A 145 -14.47 -83.62 -28.93
N PRO A 146 -14.15 -83.81 -27.64
CA PRO A 146 -13.47 -85.01 -27.15
C PRO A 146 -14.28 -86.29 -27.40
#